data_AF-A0A2G9QBE3-F1
#
_entry.id   AF-A0A2G9QBE3-F1
#
_cell.length_a   1.000
_cell.length_b   1.000
_cell.length_c   1.000
_cell.angle_alpha   90.00
_cell.angle_beta   90.00
_cell.angle_gamma   90.00
#
_symmetry.space_group_name_H-M   'P 1'
#
loop_
_entity.id
_entity.type
_entity.pdbx_description
1 polymer ?
#
loop_
_entity_poly.entity_id
_entity_poly.type
_entity_poly.pdbx_seq_one_letter_code
_entity_poly.pdbx_strand_id
1 'polypeptide(L)'
;RVVVLEDIKRWKCILELPSQTKENLLEALSQLKKKIPSEEVIRTTKIGEAVEGLQTHSDNEVSELAKEVYSQWETFLRENRCKPTIEVRSDATTEKLRSNARRMLCEALEKEVRNHHLHKNTTPIPKKLRRCVKST
;
A
#
# COMPACT_ATOMS: atom_id res chain seq x y z
N ARG A 1 1.79 16.32 6.52
CA ARG A 1 3.21 16.67 6.28
C ARG A 1 3.69 15.86 5.07
N VAL A 2 4.27 16.50 4.05
CA VAL A 2 4.80 15.78 2.87
C VAL A 2 6.26 15.45 3.15
N VAL A 3 6.59 14.16 3.14
CA VAL A 3 7.96 13.65 3.17
C VAL A 3 8.27 13.21 1.74
N VAL A 4 9.29 13.80 1.14
CA VAL A 4 9.72 13.50 -0.22
C VAL A 4 10.57 12.24 -0.17
N LEU A 5 10.15 11.17 -0.85
CA LEU A 5 10.85 9.88 -0.82
C LEU A 5 12.28 9.99 -1.38
N GLU A 6 12.50 10.90 -2.33
CA GLU A 6 13.82 11.18 -2.88
C GLU A 6 14.80 11.71 -1.82
N ASP A 7 14.35 12.57 -0.91
CA ASP A 7 15.20 13.12 0.15
C ASP A 7 15.70 12.00 1.09
N ILE A 8 14.82 11.07 1.45
CA ILE A 8 15.18 9.92 2.31
C ILE A 8 16.17 9.00 1.60
N LYS A 9 15.96 8.72 0.31
CA LYS A 9 16.91 7.93 -0.49
C LYS A 9 18.26 8.63 -0.60
N ARG A 10 18.27 9.96 -0.75
CA ARG A 10 19.50 10.75 -0.80
C ARG A 10 20.28 10.66 0.50
N TRP A 11 19.61 10.82 1.65
CA TRP A 11 20.26 10.67 2.95
C TRP A 11 20.70 9.23 3.21
N LYS A 12 19.94 8.23 2.76
CA LYS A 12 20.37 6.83 2.82
C LYS A 12 21.70 6.64 2.12
N CYS A 13 21.84 7.10 0.87
CA CYS A 13 23.09 6.98 0.13
C CYS A 13 24.25 7.70 0.84
N ILE A 14 24.00 8.86 1.44
CA ILE A 14 24.99 9.63 2.21
C ILE A 14 25.46 8.84 3.44
N LEU A 15 24.55 8.15 4.14
CA LEU A 15 24.85 7.39 5.37
C LEU A 15 25.47 6.01 5.08
N GLU A 16 25.12 5.38 3.96
CA GLU A 16 25.59 4.05 3.59
C GLU A 16 26.99 4.07 2.97
N LEU A 17 27.43 5.23 2.44
CA LEU A 17 28.76 5.39 1.86
C LEU A 17 29.81 5.65 2.96
N PRO A 18 30.78 4.74 3.17
CA PRO A 18 31.80 4.86 4.23
C PRO A 18 32.88 5.92 3.96
N SER A 19 32.79 6.65 2.84
CA SER A 19 33.76 7.68 2.42
C SER A 19 33.36 9.10 2.82
N GLN A 20 32.36 9.26 3.68
CA GLN A 20 31.82 10.55 4.06
C GLN A 20 32.56 11.21 5.23
N THR A 21 32.63 12.54 5.18
CA THR A 21 33.16 13.35 6.27
C THR A 21 32.17 13.41 7.44
N LYS A 22 32.70 13.49 8.67
CA LYS A 22 31.94 13.62 9.92
C LYS A 22 30.82 14.68 9.84
N GLU A 23 31.09 15.81 9.19
CA GLU A 23 30.16 16.94 9.06
C GLU A 23 28.94 16.57 8.21
N ASN A 24 29.12 15.82 7.12
CA ASN A 24 28.02 15.40 6.27
C ASN A 24 27.11 14.38 6.97
N LEU A 25 27.69 13.49 7.79
CA LEU A 25 26.93 12.53 8.61
C LEU A 25 26.08 13.27 9.65
N LEU A 26 26.67 14.23 10.36
CA LEU A 26 25.94 15.05 11.34
C LEU A 26 24.84 15.89 10.69
N GLU A 27 25.11 16.48 9.52
CA GLU A 27 24.11 17.25 8.78
C GLU A 27 22.98 16.35 8.31
N ALA A 28 23.28 15.18 7.74
CA ALA A 28 22.25 14.22 7.32
C ALA A 28 21.37 13.76 8.48
N LEU A 29 21.97 13.40 9.62
CA LEU A 29 21.25 13.02 10.83
C LEU A 29 20.38 14.17 11.37
N SER A 30 20.88 15.40 11.35
CA SER A 30 20.12 16.60 11.76
C SER A 30 18.92 16.86 10.85
N GLN A 31 19.08 16.65 9.53
CA GLN A 31 17.97 16.78 8.59
C GLN A 31 16.94 15.65 8.75
N LEU A 32 17.39 14.42 9.00
CA LEU A 32 16.55 13.26 9.34
C LEU A 32 15.76 13.49 10.63
N LYS A 33 16.39 14.08 11.65
CA LYS A 33 15.75 14.51 12.90
C LYS A 33 14.64 15.53 12.63
N LYS A 34 14.90 16.53 11.79
CA LYS A 34 13.89 17.53 11.42
C LYS A 34 12.74 16.91 10.66
N LYS A 35 13.01 16.03 9.68
CA LYS A 35 12.05 15.49 8.71
C LYS A 35 11.69 14.02 9.02
N ILE A 36 11.32 13.73 10.28
CA ILE A 36 10.90 12.39 10.74
C ILE A 36 10.00 11.71 9.68
N PRO A 37 10.48 10.67 8.99
CA PRO A 37 9.72 9.97 7.96
C PRO A 37 8.60 9.11 8.56
N SER A 38 7.55 8.85 7.76
CA SER A 38 6.47 7.93 8.15
C SER A 38 6.95 6.48 8.22
N GLU A 39 6.23 5.63 8.97
CA GLU A 39 6.58 4.21 9.17
C GLU A 39 6.86 3.46 7.86
N GLU A 40 5.98 3.64 6.87
CA GLU A 40 6.11 2.99 5.57
C GLU A 40 7.40 3.39 4.86
N VAL A 41 7.81 4.66 4.99
CA VAL A 41 9.04 5.16 4.38
C VAL A 41 10.26 4.56 5.05
N ILE A 42 10.27 4.50 6.40
CA ILE A 42 11.36 3.86 7.16
C ILE A 42 11.49 2.39 6.76
N ARG A 43 10.37 1.67 6.72
CA ARG A 43 10.32 0.24 6.34
C ARG A 43 10.76 0.00 4.89
N THR A 44 10.32 0.84 3.96
CA THR A 44 10.58 0.65 2.52
C THR A 44 12.02 1.02 2.14
N THR A 45 12.55 2.10 2.70
CA THR A 45 13.91 2.56 2.40
C THR A 45 14.98 1.85 3.21
N LYS A 46 14.61 1.20 4.32
CA LYS A 46 15.55 0.59 5.28
C LYS A 46 16.57 1.59 5.84
N ILE A 47 16.18 2.86 5.93
CA ILE A 47 17.02 3.90 6.53
C ILE A 47 17.34 3.60 8.00
N GLY A 48 16.49 2.83 8.69
CA GLY A 48 16.74 2.34 10.05
C GLY A 48 18.03 1.52 10.16
N GLU A 49 18.28 0.59 9.23
CA GLU A 49 19.50 -0.24 9.21
C GLU A 49 20.75 0.64 9.03
N ALA A 50 20.67 1.67 8.18
CA ALA A 50 21.77 2.62 7.98
C ALA A 50 22.06 3.45 9.25
N VAL A 51 21.02 3.95 9.93
CA VAL A 51 21.17 4.71 11.18
C VAL A 51 21.68 3.83 12.32
N GLU A 52 21.25 2.57 12.40
CA GLU A 52 21.77 1.59 13.37
C GLU A 52 23.27 1.33 13.16
N GLY A 53 23.70 1.16 11.89
CA GLY A 53 25.12 1.09 11.56
C GLY A 53 25.89 2.31 12.07
N LEU A 54 25.30 3.51 11.96
CA LEU A 54 25.91 4.74 12.46
C LEU A 54 26.06 4.81 13.99
N GLN A 55 25.23 4.09 14.76
CA GLN A 55 25.34 4.10 16.23
C GLN A 55 26.66 3.49 16.72
N THR A 56 27.29 2.66 15.90
CA THR A 56 28.54 1.96 16.22
C THR A 56 29.78 2.69 15.69
N HIS A 57 29.64 3.90 15.16
CA HIS A 57 30.79 4.69 14.70
C HIS A 57 31.74 5.07 15.82
N SER A 58 32.99 5.28 15.45
CA SER A 58 34.08 5.68 16.35
C SER A 58 33.88 7.09 16.94
N ASP A 59 33.11 7.95 16.28
CA ASP A 59 32.83 9.31 16.75
C ASP A 59 31.61 9.33 17.68
N ASN A 60 31.84 9.69 18.95
CA ASN A 60 30.80 9.69 19.97
C ASN A 60 29.64 10.64 19.64
N GLU A 61 29.94 11.81 19.06
CA GLU A 61 28.93 12.82 18.70
C GLU A 61 27.96 12.31 17.62
N VAL A 62 28.47 11.57 16.63
CA VAL A 62 27.66 10.93 15.59
C VAL A 62 26.83 9.78 16.18
N SER A 63 27.43 8.97 17.06
CA SER A 63 26.76 7.85 17.73
C SER A 63 25.59 8.31 18.60
N GLU A 64 25.78 9.35 19.42
CA GLU A 64 24.71 9.89 20.26
C GLU A 64 23.57 10.48 19.44
N LEU A 65 23.89 11.24 18.39
CA LEU A 65 22.89 11.82 17.51
C LEU A 65 22.09 10.72 16.77
N ALA A 66 22.75 9.65 16.32
CA ALA A 66 22.09 8.51 15.69
C ALA A 66 21.13 7.79 16.66
N LYS A 67 21.53 7.59 17.93
CA LYS A 67 20.67 7.00 18.97
C LYS A 67 19.44 7.87 19.26
N GLU A 68 19.62 9.18 19.33
CA GLU A 68 18.51 10.12 19.56
C GLU A 68 17.50 10.07 18.41
N VAL A 69 17.98 10.09 17.16
CA VAL A 69 17.14 9.97 15.97
C VAL A 69 16.38 8.64 15.97
N TYR A 70 17.05 7.54 16.28
CA TYR A 70 16.43 6.21 16.34
C TYR A 70 15.33 6.14 17.42
N SER A 71 15.60 6.65 18.62
CA SER A 71 14.62 6.71 19.72
C SER A 71 13.41 7.59 19.39
N GLN A 72 13.65 8.73 18.74
CA GLN A 72 12.55 9.59 18.25
C GLN A 72 11.71 8.87 17.20
N TRP A 73 12.32 8.10 16.31
CA TRP A 73 11.57 7.30 15.33
C TRP A 73 10.77 6.22 16.01
N GLU A 74 11.33 5.49 16.98
CA GLU A 74 10.59 4.47 17.72
C GLU A 74 9.37 5.06 18.45
N THR A 75 9.56 6.22 19.08
CA THR A 75 8.48 6.95 19.76
C THR A 75 7.42 7.42 18.76
N PHE A 76 7.83 8.02 17.64
CA PHE A 76 6.92 8.48 16.60
C PHE A 76 6.15 7.32 15.95
N LEU A 77 6.81 6.19 15.71
CA LEU A 77 6.20 4.96 15.21
C LEU A 77 5.15 4.43 16.19
N ARG A 78 5.49 4.38 17.49
CA ARG A 78 4.59 3.95 18.56
C ARG A 78 3.36 4.85 18.67
N GLU A 79 3.57 6.17 18.63
CA GLU A 79 2.48 7.16 18.68
C GLU A 79 1.59 7.13 17.43
N ASN A 80 2.17 6.98 16.23
CA ASN A 80 1.40 6.95 14.99
C ASN A 80 0.71 5.60 14.73
N ARG A 81 1.24 4.48 15.25
CA ARG A 81 0.53 3.18 15.22
C ARG A 81 -0.78 3.20 16.02
N CYS A 82 -0.85 4.04 17.05
CA CYS A 82 -2.06 4.21 17.87
C CYS A 82 -3.08 5.18 17.26
N LYS A 83 -2.96 5.60 16.00
CA LYS A 83 -4.02 6.36 15.33
C LYS A 83 -4.98 5.36 14.67
N PRO A 84 -6.16 5.07 15.27
CA PRO A 84 -7.17 4.29 14.57
C PRO A 84 -7.47 5.00 13.26
N THR A 85 -7.45 4.26 12.17
CA THR A 85 -8.00 4.71 10.89
C THR A 85 -9.39 5.25 11.17
N ILE A 86 -9.60 6.55 10.96
CA ILE A 86 -10.93 7.15 11.06
C ILE A 86 -11.76 6.52 9.93
N GLU A 87 -12.50 5.47 10.27
CA GLU A 87 -13.55 4.96 9.40
C GLU A 87 -14.70 5.96 9.45
N VAL A 88 -14.74 6.87 8.47
CA VAL A 88 -15.91 7.71 8.26
C VAL A 88 -17.02 6.83 7.70
N ARG A 89 -17.84 6.25 8.59
CA ARG A 89 -19.05 5.55 8.21
C ARG A 89 -20.13 6.58 7.85
N SER A 90 -20.89 6.30 6.79
CA SER A 90 -22.13 7.06 6.52
C SER A 90 -23.16 6.82 7.62
N ASP A 91 -24.12 7.72 7.78
CA ASP A 91 -25.21 7.52 8.73
C ASP A 91 -25.98 6.22 8.42
N ALA A 92 -26.57 5.63 9.46
CA ALA A 92 -27.21 4.31 9.38
C ALA A 92 -28.32 4.26 8.31
N THR A 93 -29.01 5.38 8.07
CA THR A 93 -30.07 5.48 7.06
C THR A 93 -29.49 5.38 5.66
N THR A 94 -28.44 6.15 5.39
CA THR A 94 -27.73 6.13 4.10
C THR A 94 -27.09 4.78 3.81
N GLU A 95 -26.47 4.13 4.79
CA GLU A 95 -25.88 2.81 4.61
C GLU A 95 -26.96 1.75 4.31
N LYS A 96 -28.09 1.78 5.03
CA LYS A 96 -29.21 0.87 4.78
C LYS A 96 -29.82 1.08 3.40
N LEU A 97 -29.99 2.34 2.98
CA LEU A 97 -30.49 2.68 1.65
C LEU A 97 -29.55 2.14 0.56
N ARG A 98 -28.25 2.37 0.69
CA ARG A 98 -27.25 1.86 -0.25
C ARG A 98 -27.21 0.33 -0.29
N SER A 99 -27.29 -0.34 0.85
CA SER A 99 -27.33 -1.80 0.92
C SER A 99 -28.57 -2.36 0.21
N ASN A 100 -29.74 -1.76 0.43
CA ASN A 100 -30.96 -2.14 -0.28
C ASN A 100 -30.88 -1.89 -1.79
N ALA A 101 -30.35 -0.74 -2.21
CA ALA A 101 -30.16 -0.44 -3.63
C ALA A 101 -29.22 -1.46 -4.29
N ARG A 102 -28.10 -1.80 -3.65
CA ARG A 102 -27.17 -2.84 -4.13
C ARG A 102 -27.89 -4.19 -4.29
N ARG A 103 -28.67 -4.61 -3.29
CA ARG A 103 -29.46 -5.84 -3.35
C ARG A 103 -30.44 -5.83 -4.53
N MET A 104 -31.21 -4.75 -4.70
CA MET A 104 -32.17 -4.63 -5.79
C MET A 104 -31.50 -4.69 -7.17
N LEU A 105 -30.34 -4.03 -7.32
CA LEU A 105 -29.56 -4.07 -8.56
C LEU A 105 -29.01 -5.47 -8.82
N CYS A 106 -28.46 -6.16 -7.81
CA CYS A 106 -28.00 -7.54 -7.96
C CYS A 106 -29.15 -8.48 -8.38
N GLU A 107 -30.30 -8.40 -7.70
CA GLU A 107 -31.48 -9.21 -8.04
C GLU A 107 -31.96 -8.96 -9.48
N ALA A 108 -31.93 -7.71 -9.95
CA ALA A 108 -32.29 -7.35 -11.32
C ALA A 108 -31.30 -7.90 -12.34
N LEU A 109 -29.99 -7.76 -12.08
CA LEU A 109 -28.93 -8.26 -12.95
C LEU A 109 -28.93 -9.80 -13.01
N GLU A 110 -29.16 -10.49 -11.91
CA GLU A 110 -29.30 -11.95 -11.88
C GLU A 110 -30.52 -12.44 -12.66
N LYS A 111 -31.63 -11.69 -12.64
CA LYS A 111 -32.79 -11.97 -13.48
C LYS A 111 -32.47 -11.76 -14.96
N GLU A 112 -31.76 -10.69 -15.30
CA GLU A 112 -31.34 -10.41 -16.68
C GLU A 112 -30.40 -11.50 -17.22
N VAL A 113 -29.42 -11.92 -16.42
CA VAL A 113 -28.50 -13.02 -16.77
C VAL A 113 -29.27 -14.33 -16.97
N ARG A 114 -30.24 -14.65 -16.10
CA ARG A 114 -31.10 -15.85 -16.25
C ARG A 114 -31.99 -15.77 -17.49
N ASN A 115 -32.59 -14.61 -17.77
CA ASN A 115 -33.40 -14.41 -18.97
C ASN A 115 -32.55 -14.55 -20.23
N HIS A 116 -31.34 -13.99 -20.27
CA HIS A 116 -30.43 -14.16 -21.43
C HIS A 116 -29.98 -15.61 -21.68
N HIS A 117 -29.99 -16.49 -20.66
CA HIS A 117 -29.71 -17.92 -20.83
C HIS A 117 -30.91 -18.72 -21.38
N LEU A 118 -32.14 -18.23 -21.20
CA LEU A 118 -33.35 -18.90 -21.71
C LEU A 118 -33.61 -18.61 -23.20
N HIS A 119 -33.09 -17.51 -23.76
CA HIS A 119 -33.30 -17.15 -25.17
C HIS A 119 -32.35 -17.84 -26.16
N LYS A 120 -31.40 -18.67 -25.71
CA LYS A 120 -30.43 -19.35 -26.60
C LYS A 120 -30.80 -20.78 -27.01
N ASN A 121 -31.89 -21.35 -26.49
CA ASN A 121 -32.23 -22.77 -26.72
C ASN A 121 -33.61 -23.03 -27.33
N THR A 122 -34.06 -22.19 -28.26
CA THR A 122 -35.26 -22.52 -29.05
C THR A 122 -35.08 -22.19 -30.53
N THR A 123 -34.38 -23.07 -31.25
CA THR A 123 -34.60 -23.22 -32.69
C THR A 123 -34.95 -24.68 -32.97
N PRO A 124 -36.17 -24.99 -33.45
CA PRO A 124 -36.51 -26.33 -33.88
C PRO A 124 -35.78 -26.62 -35.20
N ILE A 125 -34.83 -27.55 -35.17
CA ILE A 125 -34.10 -28.00 -36.35
C ILE A 125 -35.08 -28.68 -37.33
N PRO A 126 -35.24 -28.21 -38.58
CA PRO A 126 -36.13 -28.84 -39.54
C PRO A 126 -35.58 -30.21 -39.97
N LYS A 127 -36.37 -31.27 -39.73
CA LYS A 127 -36.07 -32.66 -40.11
C LYS A 127 -36.24 -32.89 -41.62
N LYS A 128 -35.39 -32.30 -42.47
CA LYS A 128 -35.22 -32.76 -43.86
C LYS A 128 -33.79 -32.54 -44.33
N LEU A 129 -32.91 -33.51 -44.03
CA LEU A 129 -31.79 -33.88 -44.90
C LEU A 129 -31.24 -35.27 -44.50
N ARG A 130 -32.02 -36.33 -44.72
CA ARG A 130 -31.43 -37.67 -44.92
C ARG A 130 -31.25 -37.86 -46.41
N ARG A 131 -30.06 -37.53 -46.93
CA ARG A 131 -29.59 -38.08 -48.20
C ARG A 131 -28.57 -39.17 -47.94
N CYS A 132 -28.81 -40.29 -48.61
CA CYS A 132 -27.91 -41.40 -48.92
C CYS A 132 -26.45 -40.95 -49.03
N VAL A 133 -25.49 -41.75 -48.55
CA VAL A 133 -24.68 -42.79 -49.23
C VAL A 133 -23.93 -43.50 -48.07
N LYS A 134 -23.87 -44.83 -47.93
CA LYS A 134 -23.02 -45.75 -48.71
C LYS A 134 -23.44 -47.20 -48.50
N SER A 135 -23.66 -47.88 -49.62
CA SER A 135 -23.53 -49.33 -49.78
C SER A 135 -22.06 -49.74 -49.69
N THR A 136 -21.77 -50.77 -48.91
CA THR A 136 -21.01 -51.99 -49.28
C THR A 136 -21.19 -53.00 -48.17
#